data_AF-A0A1M6G7U5-F1
#
_entry.id   AF-A0A1M6G7U5-F1
#
_cell.length_a   1.000
_cell.length_b   1.000
_cell.length_c   1.000
_cell.angle_alpha   90.00
_cell.angle_beta   90.00
_cell.angle_gamma   90.00
#
_symmetry.space_group_name_H-M   'P 1'
#
loop_
_entity.id
_entity.type
_entity.pdbx_description
1 polymer ?
#
loop_
_entity_poly.entity_id
_entity_poly.type
_entity_poly.pdbx_seq_one_letter_code
_entity_poly.pdbx_strand_id
1 'polypeptide(L)' 'MSKAINGHRYRHYKSPTMIYTVIEANALDCEDVKPMVVYRSEYETPEHPRGTIWIRSKADFESRVMLPDDIVIDRFTQID' A
#
# COMPACT_ATOMS: atom_id res chain seq x y z
N MET A 1 5.79 14.57 6.14
CA MET A 1 6.22 13.29 6.75
C MET A 1 5.66 12.15 5.91
N SER A 2 6.41 11.06 5.73
CA SER A 2 5.95 9.88 4.97
C SER A 2 4.75 9.24 5.66
N LYS A 3 3.77 8.78 4.87
CA LYS A 3 2.60 8.04 5.36
C LYS A 3 2.89 6.55 5.52
N ALA A 4 3.82 5.98 4.74
CA ALA A 4 4.22 4.59 4.86
C ALA A 4 5.16 4.38 6.06
N ILE A 5 4.79 3.50 7.00
CA ILE A 5 5.51 3.26 8.24
C ILE A 5 5.69 1.75 8.43
N ASN A 6 6.92 1.29 8.66
CA ASN A 6 7.23 -0.13 8.88
C ASN A 6 6.40 -0.70 10.04
N GLY A 7 5.80 -1.87 9.82
CA GLY A 7 4.94 -2.56 10.79
C GLY A 7 3.49 -2.05 10.86
N HIS A 8 3.18 -0.91 10.25
CA HIS A 8 1.81 -0.38 10.27
C HIS A 8 0.92 -1.05 9.22
N ARG A 9 -0.38 -1.07 9.51
CA ARG A 9 -1.41 -1.68 8.68
C ARG A 9 -2.14 -0.60 7.89
N TYR A 10 -2.48 -0.94 6.66
CA TYR A 10 -3.15 -0.05 5.72
C TYR A 10 -4.26 -0.79 4.98
N ARG A 11 -5.37 -0.10 4.77
CA ARG A 11 -6.52 -0.57 4.01
C ARG A 11 -6.55 0.11 2.66
N HIS A 12 -6.67 -0.67 1.59
CA HIS A 12 -6.76 -0.13 0.24
C HIS A 12 -8.18 0.37 -0.07
N TYR A 13 -8.30 1.48 -0.79
CA TYR A 13 -9.58 2.12 -1.09
C TYR A 13 -10.61 1.22 -1.77
N LYS A 14 -10.16 0.21 -2.54
CA LYS A 14 -11.05 -0.66 -3.33
C LYS A 14 -11.94 -1.58 -2.49
N SER A 15 -11.50 -1.99 -1.30
CA SER A 15 -12.26 -2.95 -0.50
C SER A 15 -11.87 -2.88 0.97
N PRO A 16 -12.84 -2.99 1.89
CA PRO A 16 -12.53 -3.02 3.31
C PRO A 16 -11.71 -4.24 3.76
N THR A 17 -11.71 -5.32 2.98
CA THR A 17 -10.97 -6.55 3.28
C THR A 17 -9.53 -6.53 2.76
N MET A 18 -9.18 -5.58 1.88
CA MET A 18 -7.84 -5.45 1.31
C MET A 18 -6.91 -4.74 2.29
N ILE A 19 -6.45 -5.50 3.30
CA ILE A 19 -5.53 -5.03 4.34
C ILE A 19 -4.12 -5.47 3.99
N TYR A 20 -3.18 -4.56 4.23
CA TYR A 20 -1.76 -4.79 3.99
C TYR A 20 -0.93 -4.29 5.18
N THR A 21 0.20 -4.94 5.41
CA THR A 21 1.18 -4.51 6.42
C THR A 21 2.46 -4.06 5.70
N VAL A 22 2.94 -2.86 6.00
CA VAL A 22 4.20 -2.36 5.43
C VAL A 22 5.38 -3.07 6.08
N ILE A 23 6.25 -3.64 5.26
CA ILE A 23 7.47 -4.35 5.68
C ILE A 23 8.65 -3.37 5.67
N GLU A 24 8.83 -2.65 4.56
CA GLU A 24 9.91 -1.67 4.37
C GLU A 24 9.40 -0.45 3.58
N ALA A 25 9.44 0.74 4.19
CA ALA A 25 8.93 2.00 3.65
C ALA A 25 9.99 2.87 2.97
N ASN A 26 11.27 2.49 3.07
CA ASN A 26 12.42 3.22 2.52
C ASN A 26 13.24 2.37 1.54
N ALA A 27 12.62 1.38 0.92
CA ALA A 27 13.24 0.62 -0.16
C ALA A 27 13.55 1.56 -1.36
N LEU A 28 14.58 1.22 -2.11
CA LEU A 28 14.94 1.90 -3.36
C LEU A 28 14.92 0.87 -4.48
N ASP A 29 14.37 1.28 -5.63
CA ASP A 29 14.49 0.51 -6.86
C ASP A 29 15.96 0.45 -7.32
N CYS A 30 16.43 -0.71 -7.76
CA CYS A 30 17.85 -0.87 -8.13
C CYS A 30 18.20 -0.30 -9.50
N GLU A 31 17.22 -0.14 -10.39
CA GLU A 31 17.44 0.35 -11.75
C GLU A 31 17.50 1.88 -11.79
N ASP A 32 16.65 2.55 -11.00
CA ASP A 32 16.49 4.01 -11.07
C ASP A 32 16.51 4.75 -9.72
N VAL A 33 16.76 4.03 -8.62
CA VAL A 33 16.88 4.60 -7.26
C VAL A 33 15.61 5.33 -6.81
N LYS A 34 14.44 4.96 -7.35
CA LYS A 34 13.16 5.53 -6.90
C LYS A 34 12.74 4.96 -5.55
N PRO A 35 12.16 5.79 -4.65
CA PRO A 35 11.58 5.31 -3.41
C PRO A 35 10.41 4.34 -3.64
N MET A 36 10.52 3.17 -3.03
CA MET A 36 9.55 2.08 -3.07
C MET A 36 9.04 1.75 -1.67
N VAL A 37 7.86 1.15 -1.62
CA VAL A 37 7.26 0.57 -0.41
C VAL A 37 7.07 -0.92 -0.67
N VAL A 38 7.62 -1.74 0.23
CA VAL A 38 7.43 -3.19 0.27
C VAL A 38 6.40 -3.50 1.35
N TYR A 39 5.35 -4.23 0.98
CA TYR A 39 4.23 -4.52 1.87
C TYR A 39 3.65 -5.91 1.59
N ARG A 40 3.04 -6.55 2.60
CA ARG A 40 2.40 -7.87 2.46
C ARG A 40 0.89 -7.79 2.58
N SER A 41 0.18 -8.65 1.84
CA SER A 41 -1.27 -8.82 2.02
C SER A 41 -1.60 -9.56 3.32
N GLU A 42 -2.61 -9.09 4.04
CA GLU A 42 -3.17 -9.76 5.24
C GLU A 42 -4.44 -10.56 4.91
N TYR A 43 -4.69 -10.80 3.62
CA TYR A 43 -5.84 -11.52 3.08
C TYR A 43 -5.41 -12.42 1.91
N GLU A 44 -6.23 -13.41 1.60
CA GLU A 44 -6.05 -14.32 0.47
C GLU A 44 -7.07 -14.05 -0.63
N THR A 45 -6.72 -14.39 -1.86
CA THR A 45 -7.62 -14.45 -3.03
C THR A 45 -7.38 -15.76 -3.77
N PRO A 46 -8.25 -16.15 -4.72
CA PRO A 46 -8.00 -17.30 -5.58
C PRO A 46 -6.69 -17.21 -6.38
N GLU A 47 -6.18 -16.00 -6.62
CA GLU A 47 -5.00 -15.72 -7.45
C GLU A 47 -3.72 -15.66 -6.63
N HIS A 48 -3.79 -15.22 -5.38
CA HIS A 48 -2.61 -15.02 -4.55
C HIS A 48 -2.88 -15.32 -3.06
N PRO A 49 -1.99 -16.07 -2.40
CA PRO A 49 -2.17 -16.45 -1.00
C PRO A 49 -2.03 -15.26 -0.05
N ARG A 50 -2.50 -15.43 1.18
CA ARG A 50 -2.19 -14.50 2.28
C ARG A 50 -0.68 -14.40 2.48
N GLY A 51 -0.19 -13.19 2.75
CA GLY A 51 1.23 -12.91 2.95
C GLY A 51 1.99 -12.60 1.65
N THR A 52 1.30 -12.52 0.51
CA THR A 52 1.91 -12.11 -0.76
C THR A 52 2.57 -10.75 -0.62
N ILE A 53 3.84 -10.66 -1.02
CA ILE A 53 4.65 -9.44 -0.97
C ILE A 53 4.45 -8.66 -2.26
N TRP A 54 4.21 -7.36 -2.11
CA TRP A 54 4.05 -6.41 -3.18
C TRP A 54 5.05 -5.28 -3.05
N ILE A 55 5.43 -4.72 -4.19
CA ILE A 55 6.31 -3.56 -4.28
C ILE A 55 5.58 -2.49 -5.09
N ARG A 56 5.58 -1.26 -4.61
CA ARG A 56 4.94 -0.11 -5.27
C ARG A 56 5.79 1.12 -5.05
N SER A 57 5.74 2.07 -5.98
CA SER A 57 6.38 3.37 -5.74
C SER A 57 5.77 4.05 -4.51
N LYS A 58 6.62 4.69 -3.71
CA LYS A 58 6.19 5.38 -2.50
C LYS A 58 5.18 6.48 -2.81
N ALA A 59 5.41 7.22 -3.90
CA ALA A 59 4.49 8.26 -4.36
C ALA A 59 3.09 7.71 -4.65
N ASP A 60 2.98 6.54 -5.29
CA ASP A 60 1.68 5.96 -5.60
C ASP A 60 1.02 5.32 -4.37
N PHE A 61 1.80 4.71 -3.47
CA PHE A 61 1.28 4.22 -2.19
C PHE A 61 0.67 5.36 -1.34
N GLU A 62 1.35 6.52 -1.27
CA GLU A 62 0.91 7.67 -0.48
C GLU A 62 -0.10 8.58 -1.20
N SER A 63 -0.44 8.24 -2.45
CA SER A 63 -1.34 9.02 -3.31
C SER A 63 -2.79 9.05 -2.83
N ARG A 64 -3.55 9.97 -3.43
CA ARG A 64 -5.01 10.03 -3.32
C ARG A 64 -5.65 9.61 -4.64
N VAL A 65 -6.82 9.00 -4.55
CA VAL A 65 -7.64 8.55 -5.67
C VAL A 65 -8.95 9.32 -5.66
N MET A 66 -9.37 9.80 -6.83
CA MET A 66 -10.69 10.38 -7.05
C MET A 66 -11.66 9.28 -7.45
N LEU A 67 -12.75 9.15 -6.70
CA LEU A 67 -13.84 8.23 -6.97
C LEU A 67 -14.88 8.90 -7.90
N PRO A 68 -15.79 8.12 -8.53
CA PRO A 68 -16.76 8.65 -9.50
C PRO A 68 -17.73 9.71 -8.95
N ASP A 69 -17.86 9.83 -7.63
CA ASP A 69 -18.68 10.78 -6.90
C ASP A 69 -17.89 12.03 -6.45
N ASP A 70 -16.76 12.28 -7.10
CA ASP A 70 -15.81 13.36 -6.77
C ASP A 70 -15.22 13.28 -5.35
N ILE A 71 -15.38 12.15 -4.66
CA ILE A 71 -14.75 11.93 -3.36
C ILE A 71 -13.27 11.62 -3.55
N VAL A 72 -12.42 12.39 -2.87
CA VAL A 72 -10.96 12.19 -2.85
C VAL A 72 -10.57 11.43 -1.59
N ILE A 73 -10.01 10.22 -1.74
CA ILE A 73 -9.58 9.39 -0.62
C ILE A 73 -8.12 8.96 -0.76
N ASP A 74 -7.47 8.65 0.35
CA ASP A 74 -6.12 8.06 0.32
C ASP A 74 -6.15 6.65 -0.28
N ARG A 75 -5.25 6.35 -1.23
CA ARG A 75 -5.17 5.02 -1.84
C ARG A 75 -5.04 3.92 -0.77
N PHE A 76 -4.22 4.20 0.23
CA PHE A 76 -3.99 3.38 1.41
C PHE A 76 -4.26 4.21 2.67
N THR A 77 -5.31 3.88 3.41
CA THR A 77 -5.62 4.51 4.70
C THR A 77 -5.00 3.68 5.82
N GLN A 78 -4.19 4.30 6.68
CA GLN A 78 -3.65 3.63 7.86
C GLN A 78 -4.80 3.21 8.79
N ILE A 79 -4.68 2.02 9.39
CA ILE A 79 -5.61 1.48 10.37
C ILE A 79 -4.84 0.98 11.60
N ASP A 80 -5.54 0.88 12.72
CA ASP A 80 -5.02 0.38 14.00
C ASP A 80 -4.83 -1.15 14.01
#